data_AF-A0A1Y2HBK0-F1
#
_entry.id   AF-A0A1Y2HBK0-F1
#
_cell.length_a   1.000
_cell.length_b   1.000
_cell.length_c   1.000
_cell.angle_alpha   90.00
_cell.angle_beta   90.00
_cell.angle_gamma   90.00
#
_symmetry.space_group_name_H-M   'P 1'
#
loop_
_entity.id
_entity.type
_entity.pdbx_description
1 polymer ?
#
loop_
_entity_poly.entity_id
_entity_poly.type
_entity_poly.pdbx_seq_one_letter_code
_entity_poly.pdbx_strand_id
1 'polypeptide(L)'
;MNLIQYADMARAVRDLRSALQLVSTASDTLHRVLASLHGCRTSERELAAAEEGDLAYFTAIVAQLAKTHAHLGDALHRNLETPLLADIEMLNLTAVEQQKANEAQLDQLARDLKSAEQAAQKTRKHKHRDLYAYQQSLAMLNAIALEIKRVEASNITVGDELAERRLPYLLERCQLTVRSLAIGYLEMAESIRGVAKAFPHASLSMAVSMATSDMHQQETMVPRAAHSGRGDVPPVPPLPAGVANRAESSASTSAPYGAVLSQLKAGGTADENAAGDSSTSSAAVGASASASAATANDEYGLKKFL
;
A
#
# COMPACT_ATOMS: atom_id res chain seq x y z
N MET A 1 1.82 -8.57 13.02
CA MET A 1 1.36 -8.27 11.63
C MET A 1 2.58 -8.37 10.74
N ASN A 2 2.50 -9.11 9.64
CA ASN A 2 3.67 -9.46 8.83
C ASN A 2 3.94 -8.43 7.73
N LEU A 3 5.18 -8.36 7.24
CA LEU A 3 5.61 -7.42 6.20
C LEU A 3 4.78 -7.57 4.91
N ILE A 4 4.41 -8.81 4.55
CA ILE A 4 3.53 -9.12 3.42
C ILE A 4 2.15 -8.45 3.59
N GLN A 5 1.56 -8.51 4.79
CA GLN A 5 0.26 -7.90 5.08
C GLN A 5 0.33 -6.36 5.00
N TYR A 6 1.46 -5.78 5.40
CA TYR A 6 1.72 -4.34 5.26
C TYR A 6 1.78 -3.93 3.77
N ALA A 7 2.47 -4.73 2.94
CA ALA A 7 2.56 -4.49 1.50
C ALA A 7 1.21 -4.69 0.76
N ASP A 8 0.44 -5.72 1.13
CA ASP A 8 -0.91 -5.96 0.59
C ASP A 8 -1.87 -4.83 0.95
N MET A 9 -1.73 -4.24 2.14
CA MET A 9 -2.49 -3.06 2.52
C MET A 9 -2.13 -1.84 1.66
N ALA A 10 -0.84 -1.59 1.38
CA ALA A 10 -0.43 -0.50 0.48
C ALA A 10 -0.98 -0.71 -0.94
N ARG A 11 -1.03 -1.96 -1.44
CA ARG A 11 -1.69 -2.32 -2.71
C ARG A 11 -3.20 -2.03 -2.65
N ALA A 12 -3.91 -2.48 -1.64
CA ALA A 12 -5.36 -2.26 -1.50
C ALA A 12 -5.72 -0.76 -1.44
N VAL A 13 -4.89 0.07 -0.79
CA VAL A 13 -5.06 1.53 -0.76
C VAL A 13 -4.87 2.16 -2.15
N ARG A 14 -3.88 1.70 -2.91
CA ARG A 14 -3.65 2.13 -4.30
C ARG A 14 -4.81 1.73 -5.22
N ASP A 15 -5.31 0.50 -5.07
CA ASP A 15 -6.45 0.00 -5.85
C ASP A 15 -7.71 0.83 -5.54
N LEU A 16 -7.98 1.13 -4.26
CA LEU A 16 -9.06 2.03 -3.84
C LEU A 16 -8.92 3.44 -4.43
N ARG A 17 -7.71 4.03 -4.42
CA ARG A 17 -7.48 5.33 -5.10
C ARG A 17 -7.79 5.24 -6.58
N SER A 18 -7.35 4.18 -7.27
CA SER A 18 -7.59 4.02 -8.70
C SER A 18 -9.10 3.93 -9.01
N ALA A 19 -9.88 3.24 -8.16
CA ALA A 19 -11.33 3.18 -8.27
C ALA A 19 -11.99 4.55 -8.05
N LEU A 20 -11.55 5.33 -7.06
CA LEU A 20 -12.07 6.70 -6.84
C LEU A 20 -11.74 7.64 -8.01
N GLN A 21 -10.54 7.55 -8.58
CA GLN A 21 -10.16 8.31 -9.78
C GLN A 21 -10.98 7.88 -11.01
N LEU A 22 -11.26 6.59 -11.17
CA LEU A 22 -12.17 6.09 -12.22
C LEU A 22 -13.59 6.64 -12.04
N VAL A 23 -14.15 6.60 -10.82
CA VAL A 23 -15.47 7.18 -10.52
C VAL A 23 -15.50 8.70 -10.76
N SER A 24 -14.44 9.42 -10.39
CA SER A 24 -14.30 10.85 -10.68
C SER A 24 -14.33 11.13 -12.18
N THR A 25 -13.51 10.43 -12.99
CA THR A 25 -13.46 10.64 -14.44
C THR A 25 -14.76 10.24 -15.14
N ALA A 26 -15.42 9.16 -14.70
CA ALA A 26 -16.74 8.77 -15.19
C ALA A 26 -17.83 9.81 -14.83
N SER A 27 -17.75 10.41 -13.65
CA SER A 27 -18.64 11.49 -13.24
C SER A 27 -18.39 12.76 -14.07
N ASP A 28 -17.15 13.12 -14.35
CA ASP A 28 -16.81 14.23 -15.25
C ASP A 28 -17.31 14.02 -16.69
N THR A 29 -17.21 12.81 -17.24
CA THR A 29 -17.76 12.53 -18.58
C THR A 29 -19.28 12.60 -18.59
N LEU A 30 -19.95 12.05 -17.57
CA LEU A 30 -21.40 12.17 -17.40
C LEU A 30 -21.83 13.64 -17.27
N HIS A 31 -21.15 14.44 -16.45
CA HIS A 31 -21.40 15.87 -16.32
C HIS A 31 -21.30 16.61 -17.68
N ARG A 32 -20.26 16.32 -18.47
CA ARG A 32 -20.11 16.92 -19.82
C ARG A 32 -21.21 16.50 -20.78
N VAL A 33 -21.66 15.25 -20.73
CA VAL A 33 -22.80 14.77 -21.55
C VAL A 33 -24.10 15.46 -21.13
N LEU A 34 -24.36 15.59 -19.83
CA LEU A 34 -25.55 16.29 -19.31
C LEU A 34 -25.54 17.79 -19.65
N ALA A 35 -24.39 18.46 -19.48
CA ALA A 35 -24.23 19.86 -19.85
C ALA A 35 -24.41 20.08 -21.36
N SER A 36 -23.93 19.13 -22.19
CA SER A 36 -24.15 19.15 -23.65
C SER A 36 -25.63 18.94 -24.00
N LEU A 37 -26.31 18.02 -23.32
CA LEU A 37 -27.75 17.78 -23.50
C LEU A 37 -28.60 18.99 -23.08
N HIS A 38 -28.20 19.70 -22.02
CA HIS A 38 -28.80 20.97 -21.61
C HIS A 38 -28.56 22.08 -22.65
N GLY A 39 -27.34 22.18 -23.20
CA GLY A 39 -27.00 23.10 -24.29
C GLY A 39 -27.76 22.83 -25.60
N CYS A 40 -28.02 21.56 -25.94
CA CYS A 40 -28.87 21.21 -27.08
C CYS A 40 -30.34 21.53 -26.80
N ARG A 41 -30.87 21.16 -25.62
CA ARG A 41 -32.29 21.34 -25.28
C ARG A 41 -32.69 22.80 -25.11
N THR A 42 -31.82 23.67 -24.62
CA THR A 42 -32.09 25.13 -24.54
C THR A 42 -32.25 25.79 -25.91
N SER A 43 -31.93 25.10 -27.01
CA SER A 43 -32.23 25.55 -28.38
C SER A 43 -33.62 25.11 -28.89
N GLU A 44 -34.27 24.14 -28.25
CA GLU A 44 -35.61 23.63 -28.59
C GLU A 44 -36.66 24.24 -27.64
N ARG A 45 -37.55 25.07 -28.19
CA ARG A 45 -38.31 26.09 -27.44
C ARG A 45 -39.54 25.57 -26.67
N GLU A 46 -39.67 24.26 -26.46
CA GLU A 46 -40.94 23.60 -26.10
C GLU A 46 -40.91 22.85 -24.75
N LEU A 47 -39.80 22.83 -24.02
CA LEU A 47 -39.69 22.06 -22.77
C LEU A 47 -40.39 22.75 -21.57
N ALA A 48 -40.94 21.94 -20.67
CA ALA A 48 -41.47 22.42 -19.40
C ALA A 48 -40.33 22.82 -18.43
N ALA A 49 -40.44 23.99 -17.81
CA ALA A 49 -39.40 24.54 -16.92
C ALA A 49 -39.01 23.63 -15.73
N ALA A 50 -39.87 22.68 -15.35
CA ALA A 50 -39.57 21.66 -14.34
C ALA A 50 -38.48 20.67 -14.82
N GLU A 51 -38.57 20.21 -16.08
CA GLU A 51 -37.61 19.24 -16.65
C GLU A 51 -36.23 19.87 -16.88
N GLU A 52 -36.20 21.15 -17.25
CA GLU A 52 -34.97 21.92 -17.34
C GLU A 52 -34.31 22.11 -15.96
N GLY A 53 -35.12 22.39 -14.94
CA GLY A 53 -34.69 22.46 -13.54
C GLY A 53 -34.15 21.14 -13.01
N ASP A 54 -34.81 20.02 -13.28
CA ASP A 54 -34.35 18.66 -12.91
C ASP A 54 -33.02 18.30 -13.61
N LEU A 55 -32.86 18.67 -14.89
CA LEU A 55 -31.60 18.47 -15.63
C LEU A 55 -30.45 19.33 -15.08
N ALA A 56 -30.70 20.60 -14.76
CA ALA A 56 -29.72 21.49 -14.15
C ALA A 56 -29.30 21.00 -12.75
N TYR A 57 -30.27 20.58 -11.94
CA TYR A 57 -30.07 19.96 -10.63
C TYR A 57 -29.17 18.72 -10.72
N PHE A 58 -29.48 17.79 -11.62
CA PHE A 58 -28.70 16.57 -11.82
C PHE A 58 -27.27 16.88 -12.33
N THR A 59 -27.13 17.81 -13.27
CA THR A 59 -25.83 18.26 -13.81
C THR A 59 -24.92 18.83 -12.71
N ALA A 60 -25.48 19.60 -11.77
CA ALA A 60 -24.76 20.17 -10.64
C ALA A 60 -24.34 19.11 -9.60
N ILE A 61 -25.20 18.12 -9.32
CA ILE A 61 -24.86 17.00 -8.42
C ILE A 61 -23.71 16.17 -8.98
N VAL A 62 -23.75 15.83 -10.27
CA VAL A 62 -22.71 14.99 -10.90
C VAL A 62 -21.35 15.72 -10.93
N ALA A 63 -21.34 17.05 -11.13
CA ALA A 63 -20.12 17.86 -11.02
C ALA A 63 -19.52 17.81 -9.60
N GLN A 64 -20.38 17.95 -8.58
CA GLN A 64 -19.95 17.91 -7.19
C GLN A 64 -19.46 16.50 -6.80
N LEU A 65 -20.12 15.44 -7.30
CA LEU A 65 -19.71 14.04 -7.13
C LEU A 65 -18.32 13.77 -7.72
N ALA A 66 -18.03 14.28 -8.93
CA ALA A 66 -16.72 14.16 -9.56
C ALA A 66 -15.64 14.82 -8.68
N LYS A 67 -15.89 16.08 -8.26
CA LYS A 67 -14.97 16.86 -7.42
C LYS A 67 -14.68 16.20 -6.08
N THR A 68 -15.68 15.64 -5.41
CA THR A 68 -15.46 14.96 -4.11
C THR A 68 -14.64 13.68 -4.30
N HIS A 69 -14.94 12.85 -5.29
CA HIS A 69 -14.17 11.62 -5.54
C HIS A 69 -12.70 11.90 -5.92
N ALA A 70 -12.44 12.96 -6.70
CA ALA A 70 -11.08 13.44 -6.94
C ALA A 70 -10.36 13.80 -5.62
N HIS A 71 -11.01 14.60 -4.76
CA HIS A 71 -10.42 15.04 -3.49
C HIS A 71 -10.18 13.87 -2.51
N LEU A 72 -11.10 12.90 -2.43
CA LEU A 72 -10.96 11.69 -1.61
C LEU A 72 -9.78 10.82 -2.11
N GLY A 73 -9.61 10.69 -3.43
CA GLY A 73 -8.46 10.01 -4.03
C GLY A 73 -7.12 10.67 -3.72
N ASP A 74 -7.07 12.00 -3.78
CA ASP A 74 -5.90 12.81 -3.37
C ASP A 74 -5.59 12.69 -1.88
N ALA A 75 -6.62 12.68 -1.02
CA ALA A 75 -6.48 12.51 0.41
C ALA A 75 -5.90 11.12 0.75
N LEU A 76 -6.39 10.05 0.11
CA LEU A 76 -5.83 8.71 0.23
C LEU A 76 -4.37 8.63 -0.24
N HIS A 77 -4.04 9.28 -1.35
CA HIS A 77 -2.67 9.31 -1.87
C HIS A 77 -1.67 9.95 -0.90
N ARG A 78 -2.03 11.11 -0.33
CA ARG A 78 -1.17 11.92 0.54
C ARG A 78 -1.11 11.38 1.98
N ASN A 79 -2.24 10.94 2.52
CA ASN A 79 -2.34 10.55 3.93
C ASN A 79 -1.96 9.08 4.17
N LEU A 80 -2.07 8.21 3.15
CA LEU A 80 -1.95 6.77 3.32
C LEU A 80 -1.00 6.10 2.30
N GLU A 81 -1.24 6.20 0.99
CA GLU A 81 -0.42 5.49 -0.02
C GLU A 81 1.07 5.92 0.02
N THR A 82 1.34 7.22 -0.06
CA THR A 82 2.72 7.74 -0.09
C THR A 82 3.49 7.43 1.21
N PRO A 83 2.93 7.67 2.42
CA PRO A 83 3.56 7.25 3.67
C PRO A 83 3.80 5.75 3.79
N LEU A 84 2.84 4.90 3.37
CA LEU A 84 2.99 3.44 3.45
C LEU A 84 4.11 2.93 2.53
N LEU A 85 4.22 3.45 1.30
CA LEU A 85 5.29 3.06 0.38
C LEU A 85 6.68 3.46 0.92
N ALA A 86 6.82 4.70 1.42
CA ALA A 86 8.07 5.16 2.03
C ALA A 86 8.45 4.36 3.29
N ASP A 87 7.47 3.98 4.12
CA ASP A 87 7.70 3.10 5.28
C ASP A 87 8.14 1.69 4.85
N ILE A 88 7.56 1.10 3.78
CA ILE A 88 7.99 -0.20 3.23
C ILE A 88 9.44 -0.14 2.73
N GLU A 89 9.81 0.90 2.00
CA GLU A 89 11.19 1.09 1.51
C GLU A 89 12.18 1.21 2.67
N MET A 90 11.87 2.02 3.69
CA MET A 90 12.69 2.18 4.90
C MET A 90 12.77 0.89 5.73
N LEU A 91 11.67 0.14 5.86
CA LEU A 91 11.64 -1.17 6.53
C LEU A 91 12.54 -2.18 5.81
N ASN A 92 12.47 -2.25 4.48
CA ASN A 92 13.31 -3.15 3.69
C ASN A 92 14.81 -2.79 3.81
N LEU A 93 15.17 -1.51 3.76
CA LEU A 93 16.55 -1.06 3.96
C LEU A 93 17.06 -1.44 5.36
N THR A 94 16.29 -1.14 6.40
CA THR A 94 16.62 -1.47 7.80
C THR A 94 16.76 -2.99 8.00
N ALA A 95 15.86 -3.78 7.42
CA ALA A 95 15.91 -5.24 7.48
C ALA A 95 17.18 -5.79 6.80
N VAL A 96 17.57 -5.27 5.63
CA VAL A 96 18.80 -5.67 4.93
C VAL A 96 20.07 -5.28 5.69
N GLU A 97 20.11 -4.10 6.31
CA GLU A 97 21.23 -3.68 7.14
C GLU A 97 21.38 -4.57 8.39
N GLN A 98 20.26 -4.86 9.05
CA GLN A 98 20.26 -5.74 10.22
C GLN A 98 20.54 -7.20 9.86
N GLN A 99 20.12 -7.67 8.68
CA GLN A 99 20.51 -8.98 8.15
C GLN A 99 22.02 -9.10 7.93
N LYS A 100 22.66 -8.09 7.33
CA LYS A 100 24.13 -8.05 7.19
C LYS A 100 24.86 -8.04 8.53
N ALA A 101 24.32 -7.34 9.53
CA ALA A 101 24.88 -7.34 10.89
C ALA A 101 24.76 -8.73 11.54
N ASN A 102 23.61 -9.39 11.38
CA ASN A 102 23.39 -10.77 11.85
C ASN A 102 24.31 -11.77 11.13
N GLU A 103 24.50 -11.65 9.82
CA GLU A 103 25.43 -12.47 9.02
C GLU A 103 26.87 -12.33 9.53
N ALA A 104 27.34 -11.09 9.74
CA ALA A 104 28.67 -10.83 10.31
C ALA A 104 28.82 -11.41 11.74
N GLN A 105 27.75 -11.38 12.55
CA GLN A 105 27.72 -12.01 13.86
C GLN A 105 27.75 -13.54 13.76
N LEU A 106 27.02 -14.15 12.82
CA LEU A 106 27.05 -15.60 12.57
C LEU A 106 28.44 -16.06 12.10
N ASP A 107 29.09 -15.31 11.20
CA ASP A 107 30.46 -15.58 10.76
C ASP A 107 31.48 -15.51 11.90
N GLN A 108 31.26 -14.62 12.87
CA GLN A 108 32.08 -14.53 14.08
C GLN A 108 31.80 -15.71 15.01
N LEU A 109 30.53 -16.02 15.30
CA LEU A 109 30.13 -17.15 16.13
C LEU A 109 30.58 -18.50 15.54
N ALA A 110 30.60 -18.65 14.21
CA ALA A 110 31.10 -19.85 13.53
C ALA A 110 32.62 -20.00 13.67
N ARG A 111 33.37 -18.89 13.62
CA ARG A 111 34.82 -18.88 13.91
C ARG A 111 35.09 -19.20 15.38
N ASP A 112 34.31 -18.65 16.29
CA ASP A 112 34.42 -18.89 17.73
C ASP A 112 34.06 -20.34 18.08
N LEU A 113 32.98 -20.89 17.50
CA LEU A 113 32.61 -22.31 17.61
C LEU A 113 33.75 -23.22 17.16
N LYS A 114 34.32 -22.98 15.97
CA LYS A 114 35.46 -23.76 15.44
C LYS A 114 36.69 -23.68 16.33
N SER A 115 36.93 -22.52 16.97
CA SER A 115 38.03 -22.37 17.93
C SER A 115 37.77 -23.14 19.24
N ALA A 116 36.53 -23.09 19.74
CA ALA A 116 36.09 -23.80 20.94
C ALA A 116 36.06 -25.33 20.71
N GLU A 117 35.72 -25.80 19.51
CA GLU A 117 35.80 -27.21 19.14
C GLU A 117 37.24 -27.72 19.17
N GLN A 118 38.18 -26.94 18.61
CA GLN A 118 39.61 -27.28 18.68
C GLN A 118 40.13 -27.28 20.12
N ALA A 119 39.68 -26.36 20.97
CA ALA A 119 40.01 -26.33 22.39
C ALA A 119 39.44 -27.56 23.12
N ALA A 120 38.16 -27.89 22.89
CA ALA A 120 37.49 -29.07 23.45
C ALA A 120 38.10 -30.40 22.95
N GLN A 121 38.61 -30.45 21.72
CA GLN A 121 39.36 -31.60 21.21
C GLN A 121 40.74 -31.74 21.88
N LYS A 122 41.41 -30.63 22.24
CA LYS A 122 42.66 -30.66 23.02
C LYS A 122 42.40 -31.13 24.45
N THR A 123 41.41 -30.57 25.15
CA THR A 123 41.04 -31.03 26.51
C THR A 123 40.53 -32.48 26.49
N ARG A 124 39.83 -32.91 25.42
CA ARG A 124 39.41 -34.31 25.22
C ARG A 124 40.56 -35.31 25.29
N LYS A 125 41.76 -34.95 24.82
CA LYS A 125 42.96 -35.82 24.89
C LYS A 125 43.51 -35.97 26.31
N HIS A 126 43.14 -35.08 27.23
CA HIS A 126 43.57 -35.07 28.63
C HIS A 126 42.45 -35.41 29.62
N LYS A 127 41.33 -35.97 29.14
CA LYS A 127 40.10 -36.25 29.92
C LYS A 127 40.27 -36.90 31.29
N HIS A 128 41.22 -37.82 31.44
CA HIS A 128 41.45 -38.52 32.70
C HIS A 128 42.11 -37.65 33.78
N ARG A 129 42.66 -36.49 33.42
CA ARG A 129 43.33 -35.56 34.34
C ARG A 129 42.43 -34.41 34.79
N ASP A 130 41.50 -33.96 33.95
CA ASP A 130 40.65 -32.80 34.25
C ASP A 130 39.26 -32.90 33.59
N LEU A 131 38.33 -33.56 34.28
CA LEU A 131 36.95 -33.72 33.85
C LEU A 131 36.16 -32.40 33.89
N TYR A 132 36.49 -31.51 34.83
CA TYR A 132 35.81 -30.23 35.01
C TYR A 132 36.09 -29.29 33.84
N ALA A 133 37.35 -29.14 33.44
CA ALA A 133 37.73 -28.37 32.25
C ALA A 133 37.07 -28.90 30.96
N TYR A 134 36.89 -30.22 30.83
CA TYR A 134 36.17 -30.79 29.70
C TYR A 134 34.67 -30.46 29.72
N GLN A 135 33.99 -30.56 30.87
CA GLN A 135 32.59 -30.16 31.01
C GLN A 135 32.38 -28.67 30.71
N GLN A 136 33.27 -27.80 31.20
CA GLN A 136 33.23 -26.37 30.91
C GLN A 136 33.39 -26.07 29.41
N SER A 137 34.27 -26.79 28.71
CA SER A 137 34.42 -26.66 27.25
C SER A 137 33.18 -27.11 26.46
N LEU A 138 32.45 -28.13 26.93
CA LEU A 138 31.16 -28.53 26.34
C LEU A 138 30.04 -27.52 26.60
N ALA A 139 30.01 -26.91 27.80
CA ALA A 139 29.05 -25.87 28.13
C ALA A 139 29.24 -24.63 27.22
N MET A 140 30.49 -24.23 26.98
CA MET A 140 30.82 -23.14 26.05
C MET A 140 30.36 -23.43 24.61
N LEU A 141 30.61 -24.65 24.10
CA LEU A 141 30.13 -25.07 22.78
C LEU A 141 28.60 -25.02 22.67
N ASN A 142 27.88 -25.49 23.69
CA ASN A 142 26.42 -25.45 23.70
C ASN A 142 25.89 -24.00 23.75
N ALA A 143 26.54 -23.12 24.51
CA ALA A 143 26.18 -21.70 24.56
C ALA A 143 26.33 -21.01 23.19
N ILE A 144 27.45 -21.24 22.48
CA ILE A 144 27.66 -20.70 21.13
C ILE A 144 26.63 -21.28 20.14
N ALA A 145 26.35 -22.58 20.20
CA ALA A 145 25.36 -23.22 19.32
C ALA A 145 23.92 -22.74 19.57
N LEU A 146 23.55 -22.40 20.81
CA LEU A 146 22.27 -21.77 21.12
C LEU A 146 22.20 -20.34 20.59
N GLU A 147 23.29 -19.57 20.71
CA GLU A 147 23.35 -18.20 20.21
C GLU A 147 23.30 -18.13 18.68
N ILE A 148 23.96 -19.05 17.97
CA ILE A 148 23.82 -19.20 16.51
C ILE A 148 22.35 -19.39 16.13
N LYS A 149 21.65 -20.36 16.75
CA LYS A 149 20.22 -20.60 16.49
C LYS A 149 19.34 -19.39 16.81
N ARG A 150 19.68 -18.62 17.85
CA ARG A 150 18.97 -17.40 18.23
C ARG A 150 19.11 -16.31 17.17
N VAL A 151 20.33 -16.12 16.65
CA VAL A 151 20.61 -15.15 15.58
C VAL A 151 19.99 -15.60 14.25
N GLU A 152 20.09 -16.88 13.89
CA GLU A 152 19.41 -17.45 12.70
C GLU A 152 17.89 -17.24 12.73
N ALA A 153 17.24 -17.56 13.86
CA ALA A 153 15.80 -17.36 14.03
C ALA A 153 15.42 -15.88 13.90
N SER A 154 16.17 -14.99 14.59
CA SER A 154 15.97 -13.54 14.48
C SER A 154 16.16 -13.05 13.04
N ASN A 155 17.13 -13.59 12.30
CA ASN A 155 17.44 -13.16 10.93
C ASN A 155 16.28 -13.39 9.95
N ILE A 156 15.47 -14.43 10.21
CA ILE A 156 14.25 -14.75 9.45
C ILE A 156 13.11 -13.80 9.86
N THR A 157 13.00 -13.43 11.13
CA THR A 157 11.88 -12.63 11.67
C THR A 157 12.09 -11.12 11.66
N VAL A 158 13.30 -10.59 11.39
CA VAL A 158 13.61 -9.13 11.42
C VAL A 158 12.55 -8.30 10.69
N GLY A 159 12.18 -8.67 9.47
CA GLY A 159 11.23 -7.90 8.66
C GLY A 159 9.83 -7.82 9.29
N ASP A 160 9.37 -8.92 9.89
CA ASP A 160 8.06 -8.98 10.56
C ASP A 160 8.08 -8.25 11.92
N GLU A 161 9.18 -8.36 12.69
CA GLU A 161 9.36 -7.62 13.94
C GLU A 161 9.44 -6.10 13.73
N LEU A 162 10.11 -5.65 12.66
CA LEU A 162 10.17 -4.23 12.29
C LEU A 162 8.82 -3.73 11.78
N ALA A 163 8.08 -4.52 10.99
CA ALA A 163 6.73 -4.19 10.53
C ALA A 163 5.72 -4.10 11.69
N GLU A 164 5.81 -5.01 12.67
CA GLU A 164 4.94 -4.98 13.86
C GLU A 164 5.13 -3.71 14.70
N ARG A 165 6.37 -3.25 14.87
CA ARG A 165 6.68 -1.98 15.55
C ARG A 165 6.08 -0.75 14.85
N ARG A 166 5.77 -0.84 13.54
CA ARG A 166 5.12 0.22 12.75
C ARG A 166 3.60 0.18 12.76
N LEU A 167 2.97 -0.85 13.33
CA LEU A 167 1.51 -0.96 13.42
C LEU A 167 0.83 0.27 14.07
N PRO A 168 1.32 0.88 15.17
CA PRO A 168 0.65 2.05 15.77
C PRO A 168 0.60 3.26 14.84
N TYR A 169 1.69 3.51 14.10
CA TYR A 169 1.79 4.59 13.13
C TYR A 169 0.85 4.36 11.92
N LEU A 170 0.76 3.11 11.45
CA LEU A 170 -0.19 2.74 10.40
C LEU A 170 -1.64 2.97 10.85
N LEU A 171 -1.99 2.63 12.10
CA LEU A 171 -3.32 2.86 12.66
C LEU A 171 -3.65 4.35 12.80
N GLU A 172 -2.67 5.18 13.20
CA GLU A 172 -2.81 6.65 13.23
C GLU A 172 -3.10 7.22 11.83
N ARG A 173 -2.32 6.79 10.81
CA ARG A 173 -2.54 7.18 9.41
C ARG A 173 -3.92 6.77 8.89
N CYS A 174 -4.39 5.58 9.25
CA CYS A 174 -5.73 5.11 8.94
C CYS A 174 -6.80 5.99 9.61
N GLN A 175 -6.64 6.31 10.90
CA GLN A 175 -7.58 7.16 11.63
C GLN A 175 -7.69 8.57 11.03
N LEU A 176 -6.55 9.17 10.65
CA LEU A 176 -6.51 10.47 9.96
C LEU A 176 -7.22 10.40 8.59
N THR A 177 -6.96 9.33 7.83
CA THR A 177 -7.58 9.11 6.51
C THR A 177 -9.08 8.93 6.63
N VAL A 178 -9.57 8.08 7.55
CA VAL A 178 -11.01 7.87 7.79
C VAL A 178 -11.71 9.16 8.21
N ARG A 179 -11.09 9.98 9.06
CA ARG A 179 -11.62 11.32 9.41
C ARG A 179 -11.73 12.23 8.18
N SER A 180 -10.69 12.27 7.34
CA SER A 180 -10.68 13.07 6.11
C SER A 180 -11.76 12.61 5.11
N LEU A 181 -11.96 11.29 4.97
CA LEU A 181 -13.01 10.72 4.11
C LEU A 181 -14.41 11.04 4.65
N ALA A 182 -14.62 10.93 5.97
CA ALA A 182 -15.90 11.25 6.61
C ALA A 182 -16.28 12.73 6.41
N ILE A 183 -15.32 13.64 6.59
CA ILE A 183 -15.53 15.08 6.33
C ILE A 183 -15.92 15.31 4.85
N GLY A 184 -15.18 14.73 3.89
CA GLY A 184 -15.48 14.89 2.47
C GLY A 184 -16.86 14.36 2.05
N TYR A 185 -17.34 13.27 2.66
CA TYR A 185 -18.70 12.78 2.43
C TYR A 185 -19.79 13.65 3.10
N LEU A 186 -19.51 14.25 4.26
CA LEU A 186 -20.41 15.22 4.89
C LEU A 186 -20.53 16.50 4.05
N GLU A 187 -19.41 17.03 3.55
CA GLU A 187 -19.39 18.16 2.60
C GLU A 187 -20.15 17.83 1.31
N MET A 188 -20.05 16.58 0.82
CA MET A 188 -20.86 16.12 -0.33
C MET A 188 -22.36 16.14 -0.01
N ALA A 189 -22.78 15.65 1.15
CA ALA A 189 -24.18 15.67 1.56
C ALA A 189 -24.71 17.10 1.74
N GLU A 190 -23.93 17.99 2.34
CA GLU A 190 -24.29 19.41 2.52
C GLU A 190 -24.39 20.17 1.20
N SER A 191 -23.45 19.95 0.28
CA SER A 191 -23.50 20.55 -1.05
C SER A 191 -24.68 20.04 -1.89
N ILE A 192 -25.03 18.76 -1.82
CA ILE A 192 -26.26 18.22 -2.45
C ILE A 192 -27.52 18.87 -1.85
N ARG A 193 -27.60 19.05 -0.52
CA ARG A 193 -28.72 19.81 0.11
C ARG A 193 -28.74 21.28 -0.32
N GLY A 194 -27.59 21.91 -0.52
CA GLY A 194 -27.46 23.27 -1.04
C GLY A 194 -27.99 23.39 -2.48
N VAL A 195 -27.62 22.44 -3.34
CA VAL A 195 -28.11 22.34 -4.72
C VAL A 195 -29.63 22.09 -4.74
N ALA A 196 -30.18 21.29 -3.82
CA ALA A 196 -31.64 21.11 -3.70
C ALA A 196 -32.36 22.44 -3.41
N LYS A 197 -31.86 23.21 -2.43
CA LYS A 197 -32.42 24.54 -2.12
C LYS A 197 -32.33 25.53 -3.28
N ALA A 198 -31.34 25.40 -4.16
CA ALA A 198 -31.17 26.25 -5.35
C ALA A 198 -32.17 25.92 -6.48
N PHE A 199 -32.65 24.68 -6.55
CA PHE A 199 -33.61 24.22 -7.57
C PHE A 199 -34.93 23.75 -6.93
N PRO A 200 -35.73 24.63 -6.28
CA PRO A 200 -36.93 24.25 -5.53
C PRO A 200 -38.08 23.73 -6.41
N HIS A 201 -38.02 23.95 -7.73
CA HIS A 201 -39.02 23.51 -8.71
C HIS A 201 -38.66 22.19 -9.40
N ALA A 202 -37.46 21.65 -9.15
CA ALA A 202 -37.04 20.34 -9.63
C ALA A 202 -37.76 19.24 -8.82
N SER A 203 -38.40 18.29 -9.50
CA SER A 203 -39.11 17.18 -8.85
C SER A 203 -38.17 16.31 -7.99
N LEU A 204 -36.93 16.13 -8.46
CA LEU A 204 -35.85 15.45 -7.73
C LEU A 204 -35.42 16.23 -6.47
N SER A 205 -35.40 17.56 -6.53
CA SER A 205 -35.05 18.39 -5.37
C SER A 205 -36.10 18.27 -4.25
N MET A 206 -37.39 18.23 -4.60
CA MET A 206 -38.45 17.97 -3.62
C MET A 206 -38.28 16.59 -2.98
N ALA A 207 -38.02 15.54 -3.78
CA ALA A 207 -37.81 14.18 -3.28
C ALA A 207 -36.62 14.10 -2.29
N VAL A 208 -35.49 14.74 -2.62
CA VAL A 208 -34.31 14.81 -1.74
C VAL A 208 -34.60 15.64 -0.48
N SER A 209 -35.37 16.73 -0.60
CA SER A 209 -35.76 17.56 0.54
C SER A 209 -36.70 16.83 1.50
N MET A 210 -37.61 15.99 0.99
CA MET A 210 -38.47 15.14 1.83
C MET A 210 -37.65 14.02 2.50
N ALA A 211 -36.84 13.28 1.73
CA ALA A 211 -36.02 12.19 2.27
C ALA A 211 -35.00 12.66 3.33
N THR A 212 -34.49 13.89 3.23
CA THR A 212 -33.60 14.47 4.24
C THR A 212 -34.33 15.06 5.45
N SER A 213 -35.62 15.40 5.33
CA SER A 213 -36.44 15.91 6.44
C SER A 213 -36.80 14.80 7.44
N ASP A 214 -37.09 13.58 6.98
CA ASP A 214 -37.39 12.44 7.85
C ASP A 214 -36.21 12.04 8.74
N MET A 215 -34.98 12.20 8.24
CA MET A 215 -33.77 11.90 9.02
C MET A 215 -33.60 12.82 10.26
N HIS A 216 -34.09 14.05 10.22
CA HIS A 216 -34.07 14.96 11.37
C HIS A 216 -35.17 14.67 12.41
N GLN A 217 -36.17 13.83 12.11
CA GLN A 217 -37.17 13.41 13.09
C GLN A 217 -36.73 12.18 13.91
N GLN A 218 -35.71 11.43 13.48
CA GLN A 218 -35.23 10.25 14.21
C GLN A 218 -34.23 10.57 15.33
N GLU A 219 -33.59 11.74 15.35
CA GLU A 219 -32.60 12.08 16.39
C GLU A 219 -33.20 12.46 17.76
N THR A 220 -34.53 12.61 17.88
CA THR A 220 -35.21 12.99 19.14
C THR A 220 -35.79 11.82 19.96
N MET A 221 -35.52 10.56 19.60
CA MET A 221 -35.86 9.41 20.45
C MET A 221 -34.68 8.46 20.68
N VAL A 222 -33.92 8.72 21.74
CA VAL A 222 -33.04 7.74 22.39
C VAL A 222 -33.88 6.87 23.34
N PRO A 223 -34.08 5.57 23.07
CA PRO A 223 -34.74 4.69 24.04
C PRO A 223 -33.76 4.37 25.17
N ARG A 224 -34.12 4.81 26.39
CA ARG A 224 -33.42 4.45 27.62
C ARG A 224 -33.43 2.93 27.79
N ALA A 225 -32.26 2.32 27.91
CA ALA A 225 -32.13 0.88 28.08
C ALA A 225 -32.85 0.36 29.35
N ALA A 226 -33.60 -0.73 29.19
CA ALA A 226 -34.10 -1.57 30.27
C ALA A 226 -33.98 -3.04 29.84
N HIS A 227 -33.51 -3.90 30.75
CA HIS A 227 -33.21 -5.30 30.45
C HIS A 227 -34.45 -6.20 30.41
N SER A 228 -34.27 -7.34 29.72
CA SER A 228 -34.74 -8.69 30.06
C SER A 228 -35.69 -9.33 29.04
N GLY A 229 -35.46 -10.62 28.72
CA GLY A 229 -36.41 -11.47 28.00
C GLY A 229 -35.84 -12.23 26.81
N ARG A 230 -35.51 -13.51 27.02
CA ARG A 230 -35.36 -14.55 25.98
C ARG A 230 -36.47 -14.49 24.91
N GLY A 231 -36.11 -14.69 23.64
CA GLY A 231 -37.06 -15.10 22.61
C GLY A 231 -36.57 -14.82 21.18
N ASP A 232 -36.56 -15.88 20.36
CA ASP A 232 -36.59 -15.92 18.90
C ASP A 232 -35.51 -15.22 18.04
N VAL A 233 -34.88 -16.05 17.20
CA VAL A 233 -33.90 -15.69 16.17
C VAL A 233 -34.65 -15.39 14.85
N PRO A 234 -34.51 -14.20 14.26
CA PRO A 234 -35.01 -13.95 12.90
C PRO A 234 -34.08 -14.60 11.84
N PRO A 235 -34.61 -15.02 10.69
CA PRO A 235 -33.89 -15.87 9.74
C PRO A 235 -32.83 -15.12 8.92
N VAL A 236 -31.73 -15.81 8.64
CA VAL A 236 -30.65 -15.33 7.76
C VAL A 236 -31.10 -15.40 6.29
N PRO A 237 -30.96 -14.32 5.49
CA PRO A 237 -31.22 -14.37 4.04
C PRO A 237 -30.12 -15.17 3.32
N PRO A 238 -30.45 -15.95 2.28
CA PRO A 238 -29.51 -16.87 1.66
C PRO A 238 -28.45 -16.17 0.81
N LEU A 239 -27.18 -16.56 1.00
CA LEU A 239 -26.11 -16.26 0.05
C LEU A 239 -26.26 -17.15 -1.20
N PRO A 240 -26.08 -16.61 -2.42
CA PRO A 240 -26.13 -17.42 -3.64
C PRO A 240 -24.93 -18.38 -3.70
N ALA A 241 -25.22 -19.66 -4.00
CA ALA A 241 -24.22 -20.71 -4.06
C ALA A 241 -23.51 -20.76 -5.43
N GLY A 242 -22.18 -20.83 -5.39
CA GLY A 242 -21.27 -20.93 -6.54
C GLY A 242 -19.96 -20.22 -6.19
N VAL A 243 -18.82 -20.88 -5.99
CA VAL A 243 -18.37 -22.19 -6.49
C VAL A 243 -17.74 -23.00 -5.36
N ALA A 244 -18.14 -24.26 -5.22
CA ALA A 244 -17.40 -25.24 -4.40
C ALA A 244 -16.46 -26.07 -5.27
N ASN A 245 -15.32 -26.45 -4.68
CA ASN A 245 -14.29 -27.41 -5.12
C ASN A 245 -12.99 -26.85 -5.72
N ARG A 246 -11.99 -26.64 -4.84
CA ARG A 246 -10.81 -27.52 -4.85
C ARG A 246 -10.16 -27.57 -3.46
N ALA A 247 -10.21 -28.73 -2.82
CA ALA A 247 -9.49 -28.97 -1.57
C ALA A 247 -8.00 -29.23 -1.84
N GLU A 248 -7.18 -28.84 -0.85
CA GLU A 248 -5.96 -29.51 -0.38
C GLU A 248 -4.94 -30.05 -1.41
N SER A 249 -3.73 -29.46 -1.42
CA SER A 249 -2.57 -30.16 -0.83
C SER A 249 -1.25 -29.37 -0.84
N SER A 250 -0.57 -29.45 0.30
CA SER A 250 0.90 -29.55 0.44
C SER A 250 1.83 -28.34 0.25
N ALA A 251 3.01 -28.51 0.87
CA ALA A 251 4.28 -27.82 0.66
C ALA A 251 4.48 -26.40 1.23
N SER A 252 4.76 -26.38 2.54
CA SER A 252 5.87 -25.60 3.11
C SER A 252 7.06 -25.50 2.13
N THR A 253 7.39 -24.29 1.66
CA THR A 253 8.73 -23.94 1.17
C THR A 253 8.97 -22.45 1.41
N SER A 254 9.72 -22.13 2.46
CA SER A 254 10.18 -20.77 2.75
C SER A 254 11.29 -20.39 1.76
N ALA A 255 10.92 -19.76 0.64
CA ALA A 255 11.88 -19.14 -0.27
C ALA A 255 12.37 -17.80 0.32
N PRO A 256 13.67 -17.46 0.23
CA PRO A 256 14.18 -16.19 0.73
C PRO A 256 13.66 -15.01 -0.10
N TYR A 257 13.54 -13.85 0.54
CA TYR A 257 12.86 -12.62 0.05
C TYR A 257 13.38 -12.02 -1.28
N GLY A 258 14.45 -12.55 -1.89
CA GLY A 258 14.99 -12.07 -3.17
C GLY A 258 14.08 -12.28 -4.39
N ALA A 259 13.09 -13.19 -4.32
CA ALA A 259 12.26 -13.54 -5.48
C ALA A 259 11.24 -12.45 -5.89
N VAL A 260 10.84 -11.56 -4.97
CA VAL A 260 9.79 -10.55 -5.22
C VAL A 260 10.26 -9.47 -6.21
N LEU A 261 11.57 -9.25 -6.35
CA LEU A 261 12.15 -8.30 -7.30
C LEU A 261 12.00 -8.72 -8.78
N SER A 262 11.73 -10.00 -9.06
CA SER A 262 11.69 -10.51 -10.45
C SER A 262 10.36 -10.26 -11.17
N GLN A 263 9.25 -10.08 -10.45
CA GLN A 263 7.91 -9.92 -11.08
C GLN A 263 7.54 -8.47 -11.41
N LEU A 264 8.31 -7.47 -10.98
CA LEU A 264 8.15 -6.07 -11.38
C LEU A 264 9.02 -5.66 -12.59
N LYS A 265 9.81 -6.58 -13.14
CA LYS A 265 10.72 -6.33 -14.28
C LYS A 265 10.41 -7.15 -15.54
N ALA A 266 9.46 -8.08 -15.47
CA ALA A 266 9.06 -8.95 -16.59
C ALA A 266 7.94 -8.30 -17.43
N GLY A 267 8.28 -7.22 -18.14
CA GLY A 267 7.35 -6.46 -18.98
C GLY A 267 8.07 -5.70 -20.08
N GLY A 268 8.78 -6.43 -20.95
CA GLY A 268 9.60 -5.87 -22.03
C GLY A 268 10.16 -6.98 -22.91
N THR A 269 9.64 -7.05 -24.13
CA THR A 269 9.86 -8.03 -25.22
C THR A 269 11.30 -8.47 -25.48
N ALA A 270 11.45 -9.71 -25.94
CA ALA A 270 12.66 -10.24 -26.56
C ALA A 270 12.72 -9.91 -28.07
N ASP A 271 13.94 -9.84 -28.60
CA ASP A 271 14.42 -10.07 -29.97
C ASP A 271 15.88 -9.55 -30.01
N GLU A 272 16.85 -10.03 -30.80
CA GLU A 272 17.30 -11.34 -31.27
C GLU A 272 18.70 -11.06 -31.91
N ASN A 273 19.71 -11.91 -31.73
CA ASN A 273 20.98 -12.06 -32.51
C ASN A 273 21.82 -10.80 -32.90
N ALA A 274 23.16 -10.75 -32.73
CA ALA A 274 24.14 -11.65 -33.34
C ALA A 274 25.58 -11.43 -32.83
N ALA A 275 26.52 -12.26 -33.28
CA ALA A 275 27.92 -12.37 -32.80
C ALA A 275 28.92 -11.36 -33.39
N GLY A 276 30.13 -11.28 -32.80
CA GLY A 276 31.30 -10.66 -33.43
C GLY A 276 32.48 -10.38 -32.49
N ASP A 277 33.57 -11.14 -32.63
CA ASP A 277 34.84 -10.98 -31.89
C ASP A 277 35.73 -9.82 -32.39
N SER A 278 36.81 -9.58 -31.65
CA SER A 278 38.13 -9.04 -32.09
C SER A 278 38.50 -7.55 -31.86
N SER A 279 39.25 -7.34 -30.77
CA SER A 279 40.59 -6.75 -30.69
C SER A 279 41.04 -5.45 -31.42
N THR A 280 41.79 -4.65 -30.64
CA THR A 280 43.02 -3.88 -30.96
C THR A 280 43.01 -2.44 -31.55
N SER A 281 43.58 -1.55 -30.72
CA SER A 281 44.67 -0.57 -31.00
C SER A 281 44.46 0.74 -31.79
N SER A 282 44.71 1.83 -31.05
CA SER A 282 45.60 2.98 -31.37
C SER A 282 45.31 3.96 -32.52
N ALA A 283 45.19 5.24 -32.12
CA ALA A 283 45.89 6.45 -32.63
C ALA A 283 45.87 6.81 -34.15
N ALA A 284 45.89 8.09 -34.57
CA ALA A 284 45.63 9.41 -33.96
C ALA A 284 45.67 10.49 -35.08
N VAL A 285 45.21 11.72 -34.79
CA VAL A 285 45.37 12.96 -35.61
C VAL A 285 44.58 12.97 -36.95
N GLY A 286 43.93 14.04 -37.42
CA GLY A 286 43.71 15.42 -36.92
C GLY A 286 43.87 16.47 -38.05
N ALA A 287 43.34 17.70 -37.98
CA ALA A 287 42.35 18.31 -37.07
C ALA A 287 41.97 19.75 -37.55
N SER A 288 40.69 20.15 -37.53
CA SER A 288 40.31 21.58 -37.48
C SER A 288 38.83 21.79 -37.08
N ALA A 289 38.36 22.86 -36.44
CA ALA A 289 38.92 23.93 -35.60
C ALA A 289 37.77 24.95 -35.36
N SER A 290 37.37 25.22 -34.11
CA SER A 290 36.80 26.53 -33.70
C SER A 290 36.61 26.63 -32.18
N ALA A 291 36.77 27.85 -31.66
CA ALA A 291 36.68 28.31 -30.27
C ALA A 291 35.38 27.92 -29.51
N SER A 292 35.24 28.07 -28.17
CA SER A 292 35.98 28.93 -27.23
C SER A 292 35.93 28.47 -25.75
N ALA A 293 37.04 28.65 -25.04
CA ALA A 293 37.22 29.04 -23.62
C ALA A 293 36.26 28.61 -22.48
N ALA A 294 36.91 28.20 -21.37
CA ALA A 294 36.60 28.48 -19.95
C ALA A 294 36.03 27.34 -19.06
N THR A 295 36.99 26.69 -18.37
CA THR A 295 36.97 26.22 -16.95
C THR A 295 36.05 25.08 -16.50
N ALA A 296 36.65 24.17 -15.74
CA ALA A 296 36.05 22.97 -15.17
C ALA A 296 35.48 23.21 -13.76
N ASN A 297 34.47 22.41 -13.37
CA ASN A 297 34.63 21.37 -12.35
C ASN A 297 33.39 20.47 -12.24
N ASP A 298 33.58 19.34 -11.57
CA ASP A 298 32.66 18.23 -11.31
C ASP A 298 31.23 18.63 -10.87
N GLU A 299 30.21 17.88 -11.30
CA GLU A 299 29.52 16.90 -10.43
C GLU A 299 28.32 16.22 -11.12
N TYR A 300 28.03 15.02 -10.60
CA TYR A 300 27.07 14.01 -11.02
C TYR A 300 25.69 14.47 -11.52
N GLY A 301 25.26 13.80 -12.60
CA GLY A 301 23.97 14.00 -13.25
C GLY A 301 22.76 13.89 -12.31
N LEU A 302 22.00 14.98 -12.27
CA LEU A 302 20.73 15.11 -11.57
C LEU A 302 19.72 15.73 -12.54
N LYS A 303 18.62 15.01 -12.81
CA LYS A 303 17.45 15.43 -13.62
C LYS A 303 17.72 15.45 -15.14
N LYS A 304 16.77 15.07 -16.01
CA LYS A 304 15.37 14.66 -15.81
C LYS A 304 14.92 13.80 -16.98
N PHE A 305 14.20 12.71 -16.70
CA PHE A 305 13.15 12.27 -17.61
C PHE A 305 12.01 13.30 -17.54
N LEU A 306 11.48 13.66 -18.72
CA LEU A 306 10.12 14.16 -18.93
C LEU A 306 9.29 12.99 -19.45
#